data_AF-A0A146K3U0-F1
#
_entry.id   AF-A0A146K3U0-F1
#
_cell.length_a   1.000
_cell.length_b   1.000
_cell.length_c   1.000
_cell.angle_alpha   90.00
_cell.angle_beta   90.00
_cell.angle_gamma   90.00
#
_symmetry.space_group_name_H-M   'P 1'
#
loop_
_entity.id
_entity.type
_entity.pdbx_description
1 polymer ?
#
loop_
_entity_poly.entity_id
_entity_poly.type
_entity_poly.pdbx_seq_one_letter_code
_entity_poly.pdbx_strand_id
1 'polypeptide(L)'
;QSWIDRLPDQLRLDDFQPIEGQITLKTVFKTKQDVQEKLSVMALVFKEMLEQFLVEAIAYVNANCDTYQQIMDSSQMLNMFRILDTFVKELKPNDFGIIEQWQIDTFRHYQEAIFIFSLVWSVGSTICTDKGRLLFDGWLRRKIGELSYLTDYQIPDSINSKRATIFDFQLKYDSYETIKEKSQLN
;
A
#
# COMPACT_ATOMS: atom_id res chain seq x y z
N GLN A 1 -19.56 -3.49 -9.03
CA GLN A 1 -18.55 -4.30 -8.31
C GLN A 1 -17.28 -3.48 -8.18
N SER A 2 -17.10 -2.83 -7.03
CA SER A 2 -15.90 -2.08 -6.65
C SER A 2 -14.85 -3.02 -6.04
N TRP A 3 -13.60 -2.58 -5.86
CA TRP A 3 -12.54 -3.40 -5.27
C TRP A 3 -12.80 -3.76 -3.80
N ILE A 4 -13.56 -2.91 -3.10
CA ILE A 4 -14.04 -3.16 -1.74
C ILE A 4 -14.91 -4.43 -1.72
N ASP A 5 -15.57 -4.73 -2.85
CA ASP A 5 -16.37 -5.93 -3.10
C ASP A 5 -15.53 -7.18 -3.41
N ARG A 6 -14.23 -7.21 -3.09
CA ARG A 6 -13.39 -8.42 -3.21
C ARG A 6 -12.63 -8.82 -1.94
N LEU A 7 -12.67 -8.00 -0.89
CA LEU A 7 -12.11 -8.33 0.42
C LEU A 7 -12.94 -9.44 1.11
N PRO A 8 -12.36 -10.29 1.97
CA PRO A 8 -13.10 -11.30 2.75
C PRO A 8 -14.37 -10.72 3.38
N ASP A 9 -15.44 -11.52 3.54
CA ASP A 9 -16.77 -11.05 4.01
C ASP A 9 -16.76 -10.25 5.32
N GLN A 10 -15.64 -10.28 6.05
CA GLN A 10 -15.30 -9.48 7.23
C GLN A 10 -15.10 -7.96 6.94
N LEU A 11 -15.03 -7.51 5.68
CA LEU A 11 -14.64 -6.13 5.31
C LEU A 11 -15.68 -5.33 4.51
N ARG A 12 -16.94 -5.77 4.47
CA ARG A 12 -18.01 -5.06 3.73
C ARG A 12 -19.23 -4.81 4.60
N LEU A 13 -19.54 -3.53 4.83
CA LEU A 13 -20.81 -3.10 5.40
C LEU A 13 -21.75 -2.68 4.27
N ASP A 14 -22.98 -3.19 4.34
CA ASP A 14 -24.14 -2.53 3.73
C ASP A 14 -24.73 -1.60 4.79
N ASP A 15 -25.18 -0.43 4.33
CA ASP A 15 -25.74 0.74 5.06
C ASP A 15 -24.77 1.91 5.29
N PHE A 16 -24.25 2.46 4.19
CA PHE A 16 -23.60 3.77 4.16
C PHE A 16 -24.63 4.88 3.88
N GLN A 17 -24.97 5.67 4.89
CA GLN A 17 -25.51 7.03 4.74
C GLN A 17 -24.33 8.00 4.97
N PRO A 18 -23.78 8.64 3.93
CA PRO A 18 -22.69 9.59 4.11
C PRO A 18 -23.22 10.81 4.83
N ILE A 19 -22.81 11.00 6.09
CA ILE A 19 -22.78 12.32 6.70
C ILE A 19 -21.43 12.91 6.31
N GLU A 20 -21.47 14.02 5.58
CA GLU A 20 -20.28 14.76 5.15
C GLU A 20 -19.32 15.03 6.32
N GLY A 21 -18.04 14.72 6.12
CA GLY A 21 -16.95 15.36 6.85
C GLY A 21 -16.48 14.74 8.17
N GLN A 22 -16.94 13.54 8.57
CA GLN A 22 -16.34 12.84 9.71
C GLN A 22 -15.61 11.56 9.30
N ILE A 23 -14.28 11.67 9.18
CA ILE A 23 -13.38 10.52 9.19
C ILE A 23 -13.54 9.86 10.56
N THR A 24 -14.34 8.80 10.65
CA THR A 24 -14.52 8.07 11.90
C THR A 24 -13.18 7.49 12.37
N LEU A 25 -12.66 8.01 13.48
CA LEU A 25 -11.54 7.48 14.27
C LEU A 25 -11.90 6.20 15.03
N LYS A 26 -12.86 5.41 14.53
CA LYS A 26 -13.34 4.21 15.21
C LYS A 26 -12.28 3.12 15.10
N THR A 27 -11.61 2.83 16.22
CA THR A 27 -10.66 1.71 16.36
C THR A 27 -11.35 0.35 16.51
N VAL A 28 -12.68 0.38 16.71
CA VAL A 28 -13.55 -0.77 16.87
C VAL A 28 -14.68 -0.68 15.86
N PHE A 29 -14.91 -1.76 15.10
CA PHE A 29 -16.01 -1.88 14.16
C PHE A 29 -16.89 -3.08 14.53
N LYS A 30 -18.18 -3.02 14.19
CA LYS A 30 -19.11 -4.14 14.39
C LYS A 30 -19.17 -4.96 13.11
N THR A 31 -18.97 -6.26 13.21
CA THR A 31 -19.15 -7.19 12.09
C THR A 31 -20.63 -7.45 11.83
N LYS A 32 -20.95 -8.11 10.71
CA LYS A 32 -22.32 -8.58 10.38
C LYS A 32 -22.92 -9.52 11.44
N GLN A 33 -22.09 -10.05 12.34
CA GLN A 33 -22.49 -10.93 13.44
C GLN A 33 -22.66 -10.16 14.77
N ASP A 34 -22.70 -8.83 14.74
CA ASP A 34 -22.73 -7.93 15.91
C ASP A 34 -21.52 -8.11 16.86
N VAL A 35 -20.43 -8.70 16.35
CA VAL A 35 -19.17 -8.85 17.08
C VAL A 35 -18.36 -7.56 16.93
N GLN A 36 -17.91 -7.00 18.04
CA GLN A 36 -17.01 -5.85 18.02
C GLN A 36 -15.57 -6.32 17.79
N GLU A 37 -14.97 -5.91 16.68
CA GLU A 37 -13.59 -6.22 16.31
C GLU A 37 -12.74 -4.95 16.29
N LYS A 38 -11.47 -5.08 16.69
CA LYS A 38 -10.49 -4.00 16.63
C LYS A 38 -9.81 -4.01 15.27
N LEU A 39 -9.53 -2.82 14.72
CA LEU A 39 -8.68 -2.71 13.54
C LEU A 39 -7.30 -3.31 13.85
N SER A 40 -6.76 -4.06 12.88
CA SER A 40 -5.39 -4.58 13.00
C SER A 40 -4.40 -3.42 13.01
N VAL A 41 -3.30 -3.58 13.72
CA VAL A 41 -2.22 -2.57 13.76
C VAL A 41 -1.72 -2.28 12.35
N MET A 42 -1.63 -3.29 11.49
CA MET A 42 -1.24 -3.12 10.09
C MET A 42 -2.22 -2.24 9.31
N ALA A 43 -3.53 -2.42 9.51
CA ALA A 43 -4.54 -1.60 8.84
C ALA A 43 -4.45 -0.13 9.27
N LEU A 44 -4.13 0.13 10.54
CA LEU A 44 -3.91 1.50 11.02
C LEU A 44 -2.68 2.15 10.35
N VAL A 45 -1.57 1.40 10.23
CA VAL A 45 -0.35 1.88 9.57
C VAL A 45 -0.60 2.14 8.08
N PHE A 46 -1.29 1.23 7.37
CA PHE A 46 -1.68 1.47 5.98
C PHE A 46 -2.59 2.68 5.81
N LYS A 47 -3.56 2.85 6.71
CA LYS A 47 -4.44 4.02 6.69
C LYS A 47 -3.65 5.31 6.82
N GLU A 48 -2.75 5.38 7.79
CA GLU A 48 -1.88 6.54 7.99
C GLU A 48 -1.03 6.83 6.74
N MET A 49 -0.40 5.81 6.16
CA MET A 49 0.37 5.98 4.91
C MET A 49 -0.51 6.44 3.74
N LEU A 50 -1.72 5.90 3.58
CA LEU A 50 -2.65 6.32 2.53
C LEU A 50 -3.02 7.80 2.69
N GLU A 51 -3.35 8.24 3.91
CA GLU A 51 -3.71 9.63 4.21
C GLU A 51 -2.54 10.59 3.96
N GLN A 52 -1.31 10.19 4.29
CA GLN A 52 -0.10 11.02 4.14
C GLN A 52 0.45 11.08 2.71
N PHE A 53 0.31 9.99 1.93
CA PHE A 53 0.96 9.90 0.63
C PHE A 53 0.02 9.94 -0.56
N LEU A 54 -1.12 9.25 -0.53
CA LEU A 54 -1.88 8.97 -1.75
C LEU A 54 -2.45 10.26 -2.37
N VAL A 55 -3.14 11.06 -1.57
CA VAL A 55 -3.78 12.30 -2.04
C VAL A 55 -2.73 13.29 -2.52
N GLU A 56 -1.64 13.45 -1.75
CA GLU A 56 -0.55 14.35 -2.12
C GLU A 56 0.23 13.86 -3.35
N ALA A 57 0.44 12.55 -3.50
CA ALA A 57 1.11 11.99 -4.68
C ALA A 57 0.32 12.28 -5.97
N ILE A 58 -1.00 12.07 -5.93
CA ILE A 58 -1.89 12.35 -7.05
C ILE A 58 -1.85 13.85 -7.38
N ALA A 59 -2.01 14.71 -6.36
CA ALA A 59 -1.95 16.16 -6.55
C ALA A 59 -0.59 16.61 -7.11
N TYR A 60 0.51 16.03 -6.63
CA TYR A 60 1.85 16.34 -7.10
C TYR A 60 2.05 15.95 -8.56
N VAL A 61 1.63 14.75 -8.96
CA VAL A 61 1.70 14.29 -10.36
C VAL A 61 0.85 15.20 -11.26
N ASN A 62 -0.39 15.48 -10.88
CA ASN A 62 -1.29 16.34 -11.66
C ASN A 62 -0.76 17.77 -11.83
N ALA A 63 -0.01 18.29 -10.85
CA ALA A 63 0.51 19.66 -10.89
C ALA A 63 1.90 19.79 -11.54
N ASN A 64 2.76 18.77 -11.43
CA ASN A 64 4.19 18.89 -11.76
C ASN A 64 4.67 17.93 -12.85
N CYS A 65 3.87 16.94 -13.23
CA CYS A 65 4.29 15.90 -14.16
C CYS A 65 3.35 15.85 -15.38
N ASP A 66 3.94 15.58 -16.53
CA ASP A 66 3.17 15.34 -17.74
C ASP A 66 2.61 13.91 -17.73
N THR A 67 1.31 13.81 -17.97
CA THR A 67 0.59 12.54 -18.16
C THR A 67 0.11 12.43 -19.60
N TYR A 68 0.18 11.25 -20.22
CA TYR A 68 -0.26 11.05 -21.61
C TYR A 68 -1.77 11.31 -21.79
N GLN A 69 -2.54 10.98 -20.77
CA GLN A 69 -3.98 11.18 -20.72
C GLN A 69 -4.37 11.63 -19.32
N GLN A 70 -5.39 12.47 -19.22
CA GLN A 70 -5.99 12.81 -17.93
C GLN A 70 -6.63 11.55 -17.33
N ILE A 71 -6.16 11.15 -16.17
CA ILE A 71 -6.69 10.01 -15.42
C ILE A 71 -7.46 10.56 -14.24
N MET A 72 -8.63 9.98 -13.97
CA MET A 72 -9.40 10.33 -12.78
C MET A 72 -8.66 9.86 -11.52
N ASP A 73 -8.60 10.69 -10.50
CA ASP A 73 -7.97 10.36 -9.21
C ASP A 73 -8.51 9.04 -8.63
N SER A 74 -9.82 8.81 -8.74
CA SER A 74 -10.47 7.57 -8.28
C SER A 74 -9.93 6.31 -8.98
N SER A 75 -9.52 6.41 -10.25
CA SER A 75 -8.91 5.32 -11.00
C SER A 75 -7.49 5.02 -10.51
N GLN A 76 -6.71 6.06 -10.16
CA GLN A 76 -5.38 5.87 -9.57
C GLN A 76 -5.46 5.22 -8.19
N MET A 77 -6.38 5.70 -7.33
CA MET A 77 -6.64 5.08 -6.02
C MET A 77 -7.06 3.61 -6.18
N LEU A 78 -7.99 3.32 -7.09
CA LEU A 78 -8.43 1.96 -7.37
C LEU A 78 -7.28 1.05 -7.83
N ASN A 79 -6.39 1.55 -8.69
CA ASN A 79 -5.22 0.81 -9.14
C ASN A 79 -4.24 0.54 -7.99
N MET A 80 -4.01 1.50 -7.11
CA MET A 80 -3.20 1.31 -5.91
C MET A 80 -3.74 0.16 -5.07
N PHE A 81 -5.04 0.17 -4.78
CA PHE A 81 -5.68 -0.86 -3.99
C PHE A 81 -5.66 -2.24 -4.67
N ARG A 82 -5.74 -2.29 -6.00
CA ARG A 82 -5.57 -3.55 -6.75
C ARG A 82 -4.17 -4.13 -6.59
N ILE A 83 -3.13 -3.29 -6.58
CA ILE A 83 -1.75 -3.74 -6.36
C ILE A 83 -1.60 -4.20 -4.91
N LEU A 84 -2.11 -3.45 -3.93
CA LEU A 84 -2.07 -3.89 -2.52
C LEU A 84 -2.78 -5.23 -2.30
N ASP A 85 -3.94 -5.42 -2.96
CA ASP A 85 -4.72 -6.66 -2.89
C ASP A 85 -3.94 -7.88 -3.40
N THR A 86 -2.97 -7.72 -4.31
CA THR A 86 -2.15 -8.87 -4.73
C THR A 86 -1.29 -9.40 -3.59
N PHE A 87 -0.73 -8.53 -2.75
CA PHE A 87 0.10 -8.93 -1.62
C PHE A 87 -0.74 -9.46 -0.46
N VAL A 88 -1.91 -8.87 -0.20
CA VAL A 88 -2.83 -9.35 0.84
C VAL A 88 -3.33 -10.76 0.53
N LYS A 89 -3.59 -11.07 -0.74
CA LYS A 89 -4.01 -12.41 -1.18
C LYS A 89 -2.98 -13.51 -0.98
N GLU A 90 -1.71 -13.16 -0.75
CA GLU A 90 -0.69 -14.15 -0.45
C GLU A 90 -0.79 -14.67 0.99
N LEU A 91 -1.46 -13.94 1.88
CA LEU A 91 -1.81 -14.41 3.22
C LEU A 91 -2.86 -15.52 3.11
N LYS A 92 -2.39 -16.77 3.11
CA LYS A 92 -3.24 -17.94 2.98
C LYS A 92 -3.59 -18.46 4.37
N PRO A 93 -4.88 -18.54 4.73
CA PRO A 93 -5.27 -19.24 5.94
C PRO A 93 -4.90 -20.73 5.82
N ASN A 94 -4.58 -21.34 6.95
CA ASN A 94 -4.39 -22.78 7.04
C ASN A 94 -5.73 -23.54 6.92
N ASP A 95 -5.70 -24.87 7.02
CA ASP A 95 -6.90 -25.73 6.92
C ASP A 95 -7.99 -25.41 7.96
N PHE A 96 -7.64 -24.67 9.02
CA PHE A 96 -8.57 -24.21 10.07
C PHE A 96 -9.09 -22.78 9.82
N GLY A 97 -8.75 -22.16 8.69
CA GLY A 97 -9.15 -20.78 8.38
C GLY A 97 -8.32 -19.71 9.09
N ILE A 98 -7.18 -20.07 9.68
CA ILE A 98 -6.35 -19.16 10.50
C ILE A 98 -5.09 -18.76 9.72
N ILE A 99 -4.80 -17.46 9.66
CA ILE A 99 -3.52 -16.95 9.15
C ILE A 99 -2.45 -17.14 10.22
N GLU A 100 -1.34 -17.78 9.86
CA GLU A 100 -0.26 -18.08 10.80
C GLU A 100 0.53 -16.82 11.16
N GLN A 101 1.01 -16.74 12.41
CA GLN A 101 1.68 -15.54 12.93
C GLN A 101 2.92 -15.14 12.11
N TRP A 102 3.70 -16.10 11.62
CA TRP A 102 4.87 -15.81 10.78
C TRP A 102 4.50 -15.12 9.46
N GLN A 103 3.31 -15.41 8.91
CA GLN A 103 2.82 -14.73 7.69
C GLN A 103 2.52 -13.27 8.00
N ILE A 104 1.89 -13.01 9.15
CA ILE A 104 1.57 -11.66 9.64
C ILE A 104 2.86 -10.88 9.89
N ASP A 105 3.83 -11.48 10.57
CA ASP A 105 5.11 -10.84 10.88
C ASP A 105 5.91 -10.53 9.60
N THR A 106 5.87 -11.43 8.61
CA THR A 106 6.48 -11.22 7.28
C THR A 106 5.82 -10.05 6.55
N PHE A 107 4.49 -10.05 6.46
CA PHE A 107 3.76 -8.97 5.79
C PHE A 107 4.04 -7.63 6.44
N ARG A 108 4.06 -7.61 7.79
CA ARG A 108 4.40 -6.42 8.58
C ARG A 108 5.82 -5.94 8.32
N HIS A 109 6.79 -6.85 8.16
CA HIS A 109 8.16 -6.49 7.87
C HIS A 109 8.32 -5.79 6.51
N TYR A 110 7.49 -6.14 5.52
CA TYR A 110 7.53 -5.56 4.18
C TYR A 110 6.45 -4.48 3.94
N GLN A 111 5.68 -4.11 4.96
CA GLN A 111 4.48 -3.28 4.78
C GLN A 111 4.79 -1.92 4.14
N GLU A 112 5.87 -1.25 4.55
CA GLU A 112 6.27 0.05 3.99
C GLU A 112 6.71 -0.11 2.53
N ALA A 113 7.50 -1.14 2.26
CA ALA A 113 8.02 -1.42 0.92
C ALA A 113 6.88 -1.77 -0.06
N ILE A 114 5.91 -2.58 0.38
CA ILE A 114 4.69 -2.92 -0.37
C ILE A 114 3.87 -1.67 -0.65
N PHE A 115 3.69 -0.80 0.35
CA PHE A 115 2.96 0.45 0.19
C PHE A 115 3.60 1.36 -0.85
N ILE A 116 4.89 1.66 -0.68
CA ILE A 116 5.64 2.56 -1.57
C ILE A 116 5.68 1.98 -2.98
N PHE A 117 5.94 0.69 -3.13
CA PHE A 117 5.88 0.01 -4.42
C PHE A 117 4.50 0.19 -5.08
N SER A 118 3.42 -0.04 -4.32
CA SER A 118 2.05 0.11 -4.83
C SER A 118 1.75 1.55 -5.24
N LEU A 119 2.24 2.54 -4.50
CA LEU A 119 2.08 3.97 -4.82
C LEU A 119 2.82 4.33 -6.12
N VAL A 120 4.07 3.90 -6.26
CA VAL A 120 4.90 4.16 -7.45
C VAL A 120 4.27 3.54 -8.70
N TRP A 121 3.81 2.29 -8.62
CA TRP A 121 3.27 1.58 -9.78
C TRP A 121 1.80 1.91 -10.07
N SER A 122 1.08 2.56 -9.17
CA SER A 122 -0.29 3.06 -9.43
C SER A 122 -0.33 4.52 -9.88
N VAL A 123 0.33 5.42 -9.14
CA VAL A 123 0.33 6.87 -9.40
C VAL A 123 1.51 7.25 -10.29
N GLY A 124 2.72 6.83 -9.92
CA GLY A 124 3.95 7.16 -10.66
C GLY A 124 3.99 6.56 -12.07
N SER A 125 3.31 5.43 -12.30
CA SER A 125 3.23 4.79 -13.63
C SER A 125 2.49 5.63 -14.67
N THR A 126 1.70 6.62 -14.24
CA THR A 126 0.96 7.53 -15.12
C THR A 126 1.83 8.62 -15.76
N ILE A 127 3.03 8.82 -15.21
CA ILE A 127 3.99 9.83 -15.67
C ILE A 127 4.67 9.35 -16.95
N CYS A 128 4.53 10.13 -18.03
CA CYS A 128 5.02 9.74 -19.35
C CYS A 128 6.44 10.26 -19.68
N THR A 129 6.96 11.24 -18.95
CA THR A 129 8.28 11.84 -19.21
C THR A 129 9.32 11.45 -18.16
N ASP A 130 10.56 11.25 -18.61
CA ASP A 130 11.69 10.99 -17.71
C ASP A 130 11.92 12.14 -16.71
N LYS A 131 11.69 13.38 -17.17
CA LYS A 131 11.74 14.56 -16.32
C LYS A 131 10.69 14.50 -15.20
N GLY A 132 9.45 14.15 -15.53
CA GLY A 132 8.39 13.98 -14.52
C GLY A 132 8.73 12.86 -13.53
N ARG A 133 9.28 11.74 -14.01
CA ARG A 133 9.72 10.63 -13.15
C ARG A 133 10.82 11.05 -12.19
N LEU A 134 11.78 11.86 -12.62
CA LEU A 134 12.81 12.44 -11.76
C LEU A 134 12.23 13.42 -10.72
N LEU A 135 11.24 14.22 -11.09
CA LEU A 135 10.55 15.13 -10.16
C LEU A 135 9.77 14.34 -9.10
N PHE A 136 9.10 13.26 -9.50
CA PHE A 136 8.35 12.41 -8.59
C PHE A 136 9.28 11.59 -7.68
N ASP A 137 10.39 11.07 -8.21
CA ASP A 137 11.46 10.41 -7.43
C ASP A 137 11.98 11.32 -6.32
N GLY A 138 12.37 12.55 -6.65
CA GLY A 138 12.86 13.52 -5.67
C GLY A 138 11.80 13.94 -4.66
N TRP A 139 10.54 14.09 -5.07
CA TRP A 139 9.43 14.37 -4.16
C TRP A 139 9.19 13.22 -3.18
N LEU A 140 9.09 11.99 -3.68
CA LEU A 140 8.78 10.82 -2.85
C LEU A 140 9.88 10.55 -1.82
N ARG A 141 11.15 10.62 -2.23
CA ARG A 141 12.30 10.46 -1.32
C ARG A 141 12.31 11.50 -0.20
N ARG A 142 11.97 12.76 -0.51
CA ARG A 142 11.83 13.81 0.51
C ARG A 142 10.65 13.53 1.44
N LYS A 143 9.49 13.16 0.89
CA LYS A 143 8.28 12.85 1.67
C LYS A 143 8.50 11.67 2.63
N ILE A 144 9.23 10.64 2.21
CA ILE A 144 9.65 9.53 3.09
C ILE A 144 10.54 10.06 4.23
N GLY A 145 11.51 10.92 3.92
CA GLY A 145 12.42 11.50 4.93
C GLY A 145 11.74 12.45 5.93
N GLU A 146 10.59 13.04 5.58
CA GLU A 146 9.80 13.89 6.49
C GLU A 146 9.06 13.07 7.55
N LEU A 147 8.77 11.80 7.28
CA LEU A 147 7.98 10.94 8.16
C LEU A 147 8.90 10.11 9.05
N SER A 148 8.92 10.46 10.34
CA SER A 148 9.81 9.85 11.34
C SER A 148 9.59 8.35 11.56
N TYR A 149 8.43 7.80 11.17
CA TYR A 149 8.13 6.37 11.30
C TYR A 149 8.59 5.54 10.09
N LEU A 150 9.08 6.18 9.03
CA LEU A 150 9.65 5.51 7.85
C LEU A 150 11.19 5.61 7.81
N THR A 151 11.84 6.05 8.89
CA THR A 151 13.30 6.26 8.92
C THR A 151 14.11 5.01 8.60
N ASP A 152 13.55 3.84 8.91
CA ASP A 152 14.17 2.54 8.65
C ASP A 152 14.02 2.10 7.19
N TYR A 153 13.05 2.68 6.46
CA TYR A 153 12.85 2.45 5.04
C TYR A 153 13.58 3.52 4.22
N GLN A 154 14.78 3.19 3.78
CA GLN A 154 15.56 4.05 2.87
C GLN A 154 15.62 3.44 1.47
N ILE A 155 15.18 4.21 0.47
CA ILE A 155 15.34 3.81 -0.93
C ILE A 155 16.78 4.16 -1.35
N PRO A 156 17.59 3.22 -1.86
CA PRO A 156 18.93 3.54 -2.32
C PRO A 156 18.93 4.58 -3.44
N ASP A 157 19.95 5.44 -3.50
CA ASP A 157 20.09 6.47 -4.56
C ASP A 157 20.83 5.96 -5.79
N SER A 158 21.42 4.75 -5.73
CA SER A 158 22.23 4.22 -6.82
C SER A 158 22.16 2.70 -6.95
N ILE A 159 22.34 2.22 -8.19
CA ILE A 159 22.53 0.82 -8.56
C ILE A 159 23.85 0.72 -9.32
N ASN A 160 24.77 -0.15 -8.88
CA ASN A 160 26.09 -0.33 -9.51
C ASN A 160 26.85 0.99 -9.74
N SER A 161 26.84 1.89 -8.75
CA SER A 161 27.46 3.23 -8.79
C SER A 161 26.87 4.20 -9.82
N LYS A 162 25.70 3.90 -10.40
CA LYS A 162 24.93 4.82 -11.25
C LYS A 162 23.71 5.31 -10.48
N ARG A 163 23.39 6.61 -10.61
CA ARG A 163 22.17 7.19 -10.03
C ARG A 163 20.96 6.41 -10.55
N ALA A 164 20.12 5.95 -9.62
CA ALA A 164 18.92 5.20 -9.91
C ALA A 164 17.71 5.96 -9.35
N THR A 165 16.60 5.86 -10.04
CA THR A 165 15.31 6.38 -9.61
C THR A 165 14.54 5.29 -8.88
N ILE A 166 13.52 5.67 -8.12
CA ILE A 166 12.55 4.74 -7.53
C ILE A 166 11.95 3.73 -8.54
N PHE A 167 11.89 4.09 -9.83
CA PHE A 167 11.35 3.24 -10.89
C PHE A 167 12.30 2.12 -11.33
N ASP A 168 13.59 2.23 -11.01
CA ASP A 168 14.62 1.25 -11.37
C ASP A 168 14.71 0.11 -10.35
N PHE A 169 14.07 0.27 -9.18
CA PHE A 169 14.07 -0.74 -8.13
C PHE A 169 12.91 -1.72 -8.28
N GLN A 170 13.21 -2.99 -8.02
CA GLN A 170 12.22 -4.05 -7.91
C GLN A 170 12.01 -4.38 -6.44
N LEU A 171 10.75 -4.55 -6.05
CA LEU A 171 10.42 -5.05 -4.72
C LEU A 171 10.83 -6.52 -4.66
N LYS A 172 11.87 -6.81 -3.88
CA LYS A 172 12.28 -8.15 -3.53
C LYS A 172 11.82 -8.45 -2.12
N TYR A 173 10.90 -9.39 -1.98
CA TYR A 173 10.52 -9.97 -0.71
C TYR A 173 10.56 -11.49 -0.86
N ASP A 174 10.90 -12.18 0.23
CA ASP A 174 10.86 -13.64 0.22
C ASP A 174 9.40 -14.08 0.07
N SER A 175 9.11 -14.92 -0.93
CA SER A 175 7.73 -15.40 -1.11
C SER A 175 7.31 -16.22 0.12
N TYR A 176 6.01 -16.19 0.44
CA TYR A 176 5.47 -16.96 1.56
C TYR A 176 5.76 -18.46 1.46
N GLU A 177 5.86 -18.99 0.24
CA GLU A 177 6.23 -20.40 0.00
C GLU A 177 7.68 -20.66 0.41
N THR A 178 8.61 -19.79 0.01
CA THR A 178 10.02 -19.90 0.39
C THR A 178 10.24 -19.71 1.89
N ILE A 179 9.47 -18.83 2.54
CA ILE A 179 9.54 -18.64 4.00
C ILE A 179 8.98 -19.85 4.73
N LYS A 180 7.86 -20.41 4.25
CA LYS A 180 7.26 -21.62 4.81
C LYS A 180 8.25 -22.78 4.77
N GLU A 181 8.92 -23.01 3.63
CA GLU A 181 9.96 -24.03 3.50
C GLU A 181 11.11 -23.82 4.49
N LYS A 182 11.61 -22.59 4.63
CA LYS A 182 12.65 -22.25 5.61
C LYS A 182 12.20 -22.44 7.07
N SER A 183 10.93 -22.20 7.37
CA SER A 183 10.36 -22.36 8.72
C SER A 183 10.14 -23.82 9.13
N GLN A 184 9.98 -24.73 8.16
CA GLN A 184 9.81 -26.17 8.38
C GLN A 184 11.13 -26.94 8.48
N LEU A 185 12.25 -26.30 8.08
CA LEU A 185 13.60 -26.86 8.14
C LEU A 185 14.36 -26.53 9.43
N ASN A 186 13.79 -25.68 10.29
CA ASN A 186 14.29 -25.35 11.63
C ASN A 186 13.40 -25.95 12.71
#